data_AF-W9KDQ7-F1
#
_entry.id   AF-W9KDQ7-F1
#
_cell.length_a   1.000
_cell.length_b   1.000
_cell.length_c   1.000
_cell.angle_alpha   90.00
_cell.angle_beta   90.00
_cell.angle_gamma   90.00
#
_symmetry.space_group_name_H-M   'P 1'
#
loop_
_entity.id
_entity.type
_entity.pdbx_description
1 polymer ?
#
loop_
_entity_poly.entity_id
_entity_poly.type
_entity_poly.pdbx_seq_one_letter_code
_entity_poly.pdbx_strand_id
1 'polypeptide(L)' 'MRHRMGEKQFSIQPIKDEAKDKVSAFNAHPGPAVPKDMPQEEGTKEERKAKMEALNKK' A
#
# COMPACT_ATOMS: atom_id res chain seq x y z
N MET A 1 -24.16 19.29 -35.71
CA MET A 1 -23.79 18.61 -34.44
C MET A 1 -22.90 17.42 -34.78
N ARG A 2 -21.67 17.31 -34.24
CA ARG A 2 -20.83 16.13 -34.46
C ARG A 2 -20.91 15.21 -33.24
N HIS A 3 -21.28 13.95 -33.47
CA HIS A 3 -21.41 12.92 -32.45
C HIS A 3 -20.05 12.61 -31.82
N ARG A 4 -19.97 12.62 -30.48
CA ARG A 4 -18.81 12.14 -29.71
C ARG A 4 -18.75 10.62 -29.85
N MET A 5 -17.80 10.14 -30.63
CA MET A 5 -17.50 8.71 -30.79
C MET A 5 -16.69 8.21 -29.59
N GLY A 6 -17.23 7.21 -28.89
CA GLY A 6 -16.42 6.07 -28.44
C GLY A 6 -15.84 6.13 -27.03
N GLU A 7 -16.68 6.26 -26.00
CA GLU A 7 -16.29 5.74 -24.68
C GLU A 7 -16.41 4.19 -24.69
N LYS A 8 -15.31 3.50 -24.39
CA LYS A 8 -15.29 2.03 -24.27
C LYS A 8 -16.21 1.63 -23.12
N GLN A 9 -17.34 1.02 -23.45
CA GLN A 9 -18.24 0.39 -22.47
C GLN A 9 -17.54 -0.85 -21.90
N PHE A 10 -17.12 -0.80 -20.64
CA PHE A 10 -16.56 -1.96 -19.95
C PHE A 10 -17.70 -2.71 -19.27
N SER A 11 -17.90 -3.98 -19.65
CA SER A 11 -18.79 -4.87 -18.90
C SER A 11 -18.06 -5.36 -17.65
N ILE A 12 -18.56 -5.01 -16.47
CA ILE A 12 -18.09 -5.66 -15.24
C ILE A 12 -18.71 -7.06 -15.17
N GLN A 13 -17.87 -8.07 -14.96
CA GLN A 13 -18.38 -9.40 -14.62
C GLN A 13 -19.03 -9.34 -13.24
N PRO A 14 -20.18 -10.01 -13.02
CA PRO A 14 -20.78 -10.07 -11.69
C PRO A 14 -19.80 -10.75 -10.73
N ILE A 15 -19.43 -10.04 -9.66
CA ILE A 15 -18.57 -10.60 -8.61
C ILE A 15 -19.42 -11.61 -7.84
N LYS A 16 -18.98 -12.87 -7.83
CA LYS A 16 -19.56 -13.88 -6.95
C LYS A 16 -19.21 -13.52 -5.52
N ASP A 17 -20.23 -13.44 -4.66
CA ASP A 17 -20.12 -13.08 -3.23
C ASP A 17 -19.32 -14.09 -2.37
N GLU A 18 -18.71 -15.11 -2.99
CA GLU A 18 -17.93 -16.18 -2.35
C GLU A 18 -16.65 -15.70 -1.66
N ALA A 19 -16.26 -14.43 -1.85
CA ALA A 19 -15.05 -13.86 -1.26
C ALA A 19 -15.24 -13.37 0.19
N LYS A 20 -16.47 -13.21 0.69
CA LYS A 20 -16.75 -12.60 2.00
C LYS A 20 -16.09 -13.35 3.17
N ASP A 21 -15.98 -14.67 3.06
CA ASP A 21 -15.44 -15.51 4.13
C ASP A 21 -13.91 -15.52 4.19
N LYS A 22 -13.21 -15.31 3.08
CA LYS A 22 -11.73 -15.39 3.01
C LYS A 22 -11.00 -14.12 3.44
N VAL A 23 -11.72 -13.00 3.50
CA VAL A 23 -11.21 -11.68 3.90
C VAL A 23 -12.01 -11.08 5.07
N SER A 24 -12.82 -11.90 5.76
CA SER A 24 -13.53 -11.45 6.95
C SER A 24 -12.52 -11.01 8.02
N ALA A 25 -12.83 -9.92 8.75
CA ALA A 25 -11.94 -9.39 9.78
C ALA A 25 -11.60 -10.44 10.87
N PHE A 26 -12.48 -11.43 11.04
CA PHE A 26 -12.32 -12.54 11.98
C PHE A 26 -11.48 -13.71 11.43
N ASN A 27 -11.27 -13.77 10.10
CA ASN A 27 -10.36 -14.72 9.43
C ASN A 27 -9.05 -14.05 8.98
N ALA A 28 -8.79 -12.80 9.39
CA ALA A 28 -7.51 -12.17 9.14
C ALA A 28 -6.42 -12.97 9.85
N HIS A 29 -5.44 -13.46 9.09
CA HIS A 29 -4.26 -14.08 9.66
C HIS A 29 -3.61 -13.11 10.66
N PRO A 30 -2.97 -13.64 11.73
CA PRO A 30 -2.19 -12.80 12.62
C PRO A 30 -1.28 -11.90 11.79
N GLY A 31 -1.17 -10.63 12.20
CA GLY A 31 -0.40 -9.63 11.49
C GLY A 31 1.04 -10.11 11.23
N PRO A 32 1.76 -9.45 10.31
CA PRO A 32 3.14 -9.80 10.00
C PRO A 32 3.95 -9.92 11.30
N ALA A 33 4.81 -10.94 11.38
CA ALA A 33 5.62 -11.17 12.56
C ALA A 33 6.45 -9.91 12.86
N VAL A 34 6.21 -9.32 14.03
CA VAL A 34 7.03 -8.19 14.50
C VAL A 34 8.39 -8.77 14.91
N PRO A 35 9.50 -8.32 14.31
CA PRO A 35 10.81 -8.77 14.73
C PRO A 35 11.02 -8.41 16.20
N LYS A 36 11.50 -9.38 17.00
CA LYS A 36 11.75 -9.19 18.43
C LYS A 36 12.74 -8.05 18.68
N ASP A 37 13.72 -7.95 17.80
CA ASP A 37 14.75 -6.93 17.82
C ASP A 37 14.75 -6.20 16.47
N MET A 38 14.28 -4.96 16.50
CA MET A 38 14.48 -4.04 15.39
C MET A 38 15.80 -3.31 15.64
N PRO A 39 16.67 -3.15 14.63
CA PRO A 39 17.93 -2.45 14.82
C PRO A 39 17.64 -1.04 15.36
N GLN A 40 18.41 -0.66 16.39
CA GLN A 40 18.30 0.62 17.05
C GLN A 40 18.84 1.68 16.10
N GLU A 41 17.98 2.15 15.19
CA GLU A 41 18.16 3.22 14.20
C GLU A 41 19.55 3.34 13.56
N GLU A 42 19.65 3.19 12.24
CA GLU A 42 20.95 3.29 11.55
C GLU A 42 21.69 4.62 11.83
N GLY A 43 22.95 4.49 12.25
CA GLY A 43 23.90 5.58 12.35
C GLY A 43 23.75 6.51 13.55
N THR A 44 24.62 7.51 13.63
CA THR A 44 24.59 8.54 14.66
C THR A 44 23.51 9.59 14.41
N LYS A 45 23.19 10.42 15.40
CA LYS A 45 22.21 11.50 15.25
C LYS A 45 22.65 12.50 14.18
N GLU A 46 23.95 12.73 14.07
CA GLU A 46 24.59 13.63 13.12
C GLU A 46 24.43 13.12 11.67
N GLU A 47 24.66 11.83 11.46
CA GLU A 47 24.48 11.18 10.15
C GLU A 47 23.02 11.26 9.67
N ARG A 48 22.06 11.11 10.60
CA ARG A 48 20.64 11.24 10.28
C ARG A 48 20.25 12.66 9.89
N LYS A 49 20.78 13.67 10.58
CA LYS A 49 20.57 15.08 10.21
C LYS A 49 21.13 15.38 8.82
N ALA A 50 22.34 14.92 8.53
CA ALA A 50 22.95 15.11 7.21
C ALA A 50 22.14 14.43 6.09
N LYS A 51 21.68 13.18 6.30
CA LYS A 51 20.80 12.48 5.35
C LYS A 51 19.47 13.21 5.14
N MET A 52 18.86 13.72 6.21
CA MET A 52 17.60 14.48 6.14
C MET A 52 17.77 15.77 5.34
N GLU A 53 18.81 16.54 5.61
CA GLU A 53 19.10 17.77 4.86
C GLU A 53 19.40 17.51 3.39
N ALA A 54 20.13 16.43 3.07
CA ALA A 54 20.40 16.04 1.69
C ALA A 54 19.13 15.63 0.93
N LEU A 55 18.19 14.96 1.61
CA LEU A 55 16.89 14.58 1.02
C LEU A 55 15.96 15.78 0.82
N ASN A 56 15.92 16.71 1.77
CA ASN A 56 15.05 17.90 1.70
C ASN A 56 15.52 18.94 0.65
N LYS A 57 16.76 18.81 0.16
CA LYS A 57 17.32 19.68 -0.90
C LYS A 57 17.11 19.13 -2.31
N LYS A 58 16.49 17.95 -2.44
CA LYS A 58 16.02 17.41 -3.73
C LYS A 58 14.60 17.90 -4.02
#